data_AF-A0A355T1M8-F1
#
_entry.id   AF-A0A355T1M8-F1
#
_cell.length_a   1.000
_cell.length_b   1.000
_cell.length_c   1.000
_cell.angle_alpha   90.00
_cell.angle_beta   90.00
_cell.angle_gamma   90.00
#
_symmetry.space_group_name_H-M   'P 1'
#
loop_
_entity.id
_entity.type
_entity.pdbx_description
1 polymer ?
#
loop_
_entity_poly.entity_id
_entity_poly.type
_entity_poly.pdbx_seq_one_letter_code
_entity_poly.pdbx_strand_id
1 'polypeptide(L)'
;MFLLASMVPHRSRDTPIGQLTLLIDRLNIDAENHWFWEGPVMSISLETINWLAVLGAIVANMAVGAIWYSPLAAGKAWLESTGRSQEEIEGGGGAMALAIIPAALNATVIAILASGLGVATAGGGALLGLLVWLGFVMPTNWIEVIFDRKSYRTAIINNGNFIITMPLMGAIIGMWG
;
A
#
# COMPACT_ATOMS: atom_id res chain seq x y z
N MET A 1 23.06 5.89 -30.31
CA MET A 1 24.15 5.07 -30.88
C MET A 1 23.92 4.85 -32.39
N PHE A 2 23.80 5.94 -33.17
CA PHE A 2 23.46 5.89 -34.61
C PHE A 2 24.68 5.73 -35.55
N LEU A 3 25.88 5.54 -35.00
CA LEU A 3 27.15 5.70 -35.72
C LEU A 3 27.75 4.41 -36.30
N LEU A 4 27.23 3.22 -35.98
CA LEU A 4 27.82 1.95 -36.43
C LEU A 4 27.20 1.39 -37.73
N ALA A 5 25.92 1.65 -38.01
CA ALA A 5 25.26 1.16 -39.22
C ALA A 5 25.81 1.79 -40.52
N SER A 6 26.36 3.01 -40.44
CA SER A 6 27.00 3.70 -41.57
C SER A 6 28.44 3.24 -41.83
N MET A 7 29.02 2.39 -40.97
CA MET A 7 30.41 1.93 -41.09
C MET A 7 30.56 0.53 -41.70
N VAL A 8 29.46 -0.19 -41.96
CA VAL A 8 29.51 -1.50 -42.63
C VAL A 8 29.60 -1.28 -44.14
N PRO A 9 30.72 -1.63 -44.80
CA PRO A 9 30.88 -1.45 -46.24
C PRO A 9 29.78 -2.20 -47.01
N HIS A 10 29.26 -1.60 -48.08
CA HIS A 10 28.12 -2.15 -48.84
C HIS A 10 28.32 -3.60 -49.32
N ARG A 11 29.58 -4.04 -49.45
CA ARG A 11 30.01 -5.36 -49.92
C ARG A 11 29.93 -6.48 -48.88
N SER A 12 29.83 -6.17 -47.58
CA SER A 12 29.82 -7.20 -46.52
C SER A 12 28.41 -7.62 -46.07
N ARG A 13 27.35 -7.02 -46.62
CA ARG A 13 25.95 -7.26 -46.23
C ARG A 13 25.42 -8.64 -46.62
N ASP A 14 25.97 -9.24 -47.68
CA ASP A 14 25.51 -10.54 -48.20
C ASP A 14 26.25 -11.73 -47.56
N THR A 15 27.19 -11.46 -46.64
CA THR A 15 27.89 -12.51 -45.90
C THR A 15 27.07 -12.95 -44.69
N PRO A 16 27.23 -14.19 -44.19
CA PRO A 16 26.56 -14.65 -42.98
C PRO A 16 26.80 -13.74 -41.77
N ILE A 17 28.01 -13.20 -41.63
CA ILE A 17 28.37 -12.25 -40.57
C ILE A 17 27.66 -10.90 -40.79
N GLY A 18 27.60 -10.39 -42.02
CA GLY A 18 26.85 -9.17 -42.34
C GLY A 18 25.35 -9.30 -42.08
N GLN A 19 24.75 -10.45 -42.39
CA GLN A 19 23.35 -10.75 -42.10
C GLN A 19 23.10 -10.84 -40.59
N LEU A 20 24.03 -11.43 -39.83
CA LEU A 20 23.97 -11.47 -38.36
C LEU A 20 24.08 -10.08 -37.72
N THR A 21 24.98 -9.22 -38.21
CA THR A 21 25.07 -7.83 -37.73
C THR A 21 23.81 -7.04 -38.05
N LEU A 22 23.25 -7.20 -39.25
CA LEU A 22 21.97 -6.59 -39.63
C LEU A 22 20.78 -7.15 -38.83
N LEU A 23 20.82 -8.43 -38.47
CA LEU A 23 19.82 -9.06 -37.62
C LEU A 23 19.92 -8.53 -36.19
N ILE A 24 21.13 -8.42 -35.63
CA ILE A 24 21.36 -7.83 -34.30
C ILE A 24 20.94 -6.36 -34.29
N ASP A 25 21.26 -5.57 -35.33
CA ASP A 25 20.81 -4.18 -35.43
C ASP A 25 19.28 -4.07 -35.56
N ARG A 26 18.62 -4.97 -36.31
CA ARG A 26 17.15 -5.05 -36.35
C ARG A 26 16.56 -5.41 -34.99
N LEU A 27 17.12 -6.43 -34.34
CA LEU A 27 16.70 -6.86 -33.00
C LEU A 27 17.02 -5.79 -31.94
N ASN A 28 18.03 -4.94 -32.14
CA ASN A 28 18.40 -3.86 -31.23
C ASN A 28 17.56 -2.59 -31.48
N ILE A 29 17.11 -2.36 -32.73
CA ILE A 29 16.04 -1.38 -33.04
C ILE A 29 14.71 -1.84 -32.41
N ASP A 30 14.47 -3.14 -32.31
CA ASP A 30 13.33 -3.70 -31.57
C ASP A 30 13.57 -3.71 -30.05
N ALA A 31 14.81 -3.65 -29.56
CA ALA A 31 15.13 -3.54 -28.14
C ALA A 31 14.91 -2.12 -27.60
N GLU A 32 15.01 -1.09 -28.45
CA GLU A 32 14.53 0.27 -28.14
C GLU A 32 13.00 0.41 -28.32
N ASN A 33 12.31 -0.57 -28.93
CA ASN A 33 10.86 -0.59 -29.12
C ASN A 33 10.15 -1.66 -28.26
N HIS A 34 9.94 -1.33 -26.98
CA HIS A 34 8.72 -1.56 -26.19
C HIS A 34 7.82 -2.80 -26.48
N TRP A 35 8.33 -4.03 -26.50
CA TRP A 35 7.55 -5.24 -26.86
C TRP A 35 6.76 -5.92 -25.72
N PHE A 36 6.54 -5.28 -24.55
CA PHE A 36 5.77 -5.93 -23.47
C PHE A 36 4.58 -5.17 -22.89
N TRP A 37 4.25 -3.92 -23.27
CA TRP A 37 2.94 -3.24 -23.09
C TRP A 37 3.10 -1.74 -23.40
N GLU A 38 2.35 -1.16 -24.35
CA GLU A 38 2.23 0.30 -24.60
C GLU A 38 0.94 0.92 -24.01
N GLY A 39 0.21 0.14 -23.22
CA GLY A 39 -1.00 0.64 -22.55
C GLY A 39 -0.64 1.66 -21.47
N PRO A 40 -1.63 2.43 -20.98
CA PRO A 40 -1.44 3.34 -19.86
C PRO A 40 -0.80 2.60 -18.68
N VAL A 41 0.45 2.92 -18.38
CA VAL A 41 1.09 2.45 -17.16
C VAL A 41 0.53 3.29 -16.04
N MET A 42 -0.04 2.67 -15.01
CA MET A 42 -0.36 3.38 -13.77
C MET A 42 0.98 3.86 -13.18
N SER A 43 1.33 5.12 -13.42
CA SER A 43 2.49 5.74 -12.80
C SER A 43 2.14 6.10 -11.36
N ILE A 44 2.87 5.56 -10.38
CA ILE A 44 2.74 6.01 -8.98
C ILE A 44 3.45 7.36 -8.87
N SER A 45 2.67 8.44 -8.95
CA SER A 45 3.17 9.82 -8.83
C SER A 45 3.10 10.27 -7.38
N LEU A 46 4.18 10.08 -6.61
CA LEU A 46 4.23 10.52 -5.20
C LEU A 46 4.13 12.05 -5.03
N GLU A 47 4.42 12.79 -6.10
CA GLU A 47 4.33 14.25 -6.17
C GLU A 47 2.89 14.78 -6.20
N THR A 48 1.92 13.96 -6.60
CA THR A 48 0.50 14.36 -6.64
C THR A 48 -0.23 14.08 -5.32
N ILE A 49 0.43 13.42 -4.36
CA ILE A 49 -0.15 13.09 -3.07
C ILE A 49 -0.11 14.30 -2.14
N ASN A 50 -1.27 14.68 -1.59
CA ASN A 50 -1.31 15.65 -0.50
C ASN A 50 -0.85 15.00 0.82
N TRP A 51 0.41 15.21 1.17
CA TRP A 51 1.00 14.69 2.40
C TRP A 51 0.38 15.26 3.69
N LEU A 52 -0.30 16.41 3.64
CA LEU A 52 -1.06 16.91 4.79
C LEU A 52 -2.33 16.09 5.03
N ALA A 53 -2.99 15.62 3.96
CA ALA A 53 -4.12 14.69 4.09
C ALA A 53 -3.66 13.33 4.65
N VAL A 54 -2.50 12.84 4.21
CA VAL A 54 -1.86 11.63 4.77
C VAL A 54 -1.57 11.81 6.26
N LEU A 55 -0.94 12.92 6.65
CA LEU A 55 -0.67 13.22 8.06
C LEU A 55 -1.96 13.30 8.89
N GLY A 56 -2.99 13.96 8.36
CA GLY A 56 -4.32 14.03 8.99
C GLY A 56 -4.94 12.65 9.19
N ALA A 57 -4.83 11.77 8.21
CA ALA A 57 -5.30 10.39 8.30
C ALA A 57 -4.53 9.58 9.37
N ILE A 58 -3.21 9.76 9.47
CA ILE A 58 -2.39 9.13 10.52
C ILE A 58 -2.85 9.58 11.90
N VAL A 59 -3.02 10.90 12.11
CA VAL A 59 -3.46 11.45 13.40
C VAL A 59 -4.85 10.94 13.76
N ALA A 60 -5.77 10.91 12.80
CA ALA A 60 -7.12 10.39 13.01
C ALA A 60 -7.11 8.90 13.40
N ASN A 61 -6.30 8.08 12.73
CA ASN A 61 -6.12 6.67 13.08
C ASN A 61 -5.56 6.50 14.50
N MET A 62 -4.56 7.29 14.88
CA MET A 62 -4.00 7.27 16.24
C MET A 62 -5.03 7.68 17.29
N ALA A 63 -5.82 8.72 17.03
CA ALA A 63 -6.86 9.18 17.95
C ALA A 63 -7.93 8.10 18.17
N VAL A 64 -8.43 7.49 17.09
CA VAL A 64 -9.41 6.39 17.18
C VAL A 64 -8.80 5.18 17.87
N GLY A 65 -7.56 4.81 17.55
CA GLY A 65 -6.85 3.72 18.24
C GLY A 65 -6.71 3.96 19.74
N ALA A 66 -6.27 5.15 20.14
CA ALA A 66 -6.14 5.54 21.54
C ALA A 66 -7.48 5.45 22.28
N ILE A 67 -8.58 5.91 21.67
CA ILE A 67 -9.92 5.79 22.25
C ILE A 67 -10.36 4.32 22.33
N TRP A 68 -10.23 3.57 21.24
CA TRP A 68 -10.71 2.18 21.12
C TRP A 68 -10.05 1.23 22.11
N TYR A 69 -8.73 1.36 22.29
CA TYR A 69 -7.96 0.54 23.22
C TYR A 69 -7.87 1.14 24.64
N SER A 70 -8.56 2.24 24.91
CA SER A 70 -8.69 2.78 26.26
C SER A 70 -9.63 1.93 27.14
N PRO A 71 -9.53 2.04 28.48
CA PRO A 71 -10.48 1.40 29.39
C PRO A 71 -11.95 1.84 29.24
N LEU A 72 -12.20 2.94 28.51
CA LEU A 72 -13.54 3.49 28.26
C LEU A 72 -14.26 2.83 27.09
N ALA A 73 -13.53 2.15 26.20
CA ALA A 73 -14.07 1.47 25.03
C ALA A 73 -13.80 -0.04 25.09
N ALA A 74 -13.07 -0.59 24.13
CA ALA A 74 -12.80 -2.02 24.03
C ALA A 74 -11.53 -2.47 24.76
N GLY A 75 -10.76 -1.54 25.36
CA GLY A 75 -9.45 -1.81 25.96
C GLY A 75 -9.47 -2.89 27.05
N LYS A 76 -10.45 -2.86 27.96
CA LYS A 76 -10.59 -3.89 29.02
C LYS A 76 -10.83 -5.28 28.42
N ALA A 77 -11.77 -5.36 27.49
CA ALA A 77 -12.13 -6.61 26.81
C ALA A 77 -10.96 -7.16 25.97
N TRP A 78 -10.17 -6.27 25.36
CA TRP A 78 -8.98 -6.62 24.60
C TRP A 78 -7.88 -7.16 25.52
N LEU A 79 -7.60 -6.49 26.64
CA LEU A 79 -6.61 -6.94 27.61
C LEU A 79 -6.94 -8.35 28.12
N GLU A 80 -8.18 -8.54 28.59
CA GLU A 80 -8.69 -9.84 29.03
C GLU A 80 -8.53 -10.91 27.95
N SER A 81 -8.74 -10.57 26.66
CA SER A 81 -8.63 -11.53 25.57
C SER A 81 -7.20 -11.85 25.16
N THR A 82 -6.22 -11.01 25.51
CA THR A 82 -4.80 -11.28 25.28
C THR A 82 -4.18 -12.24 26.31
N GLY A 83 -4.81 -12.40 27.47
CA GLY A 83 -4.25 -13.17 28.59
C GLY A 83 -3.04 -12.52 29.26
N ARG A 84 -2.74 -11.25 28.95
CA ARG A 84 -1.64 -10.46 29.53
C ARG A 84 -2.10 -9.67 30.75
N SER A 85 -1.18 -9.36 31.65
CA SER A 85 -1.48 -8.51 32.80
C SER A 85 -1.46 -7.02 32.42
N GLN A 86 -2.17 -6.18 33.16
CA GLN A 86 -2.16 -4.71 32.97
C GLN A 86 -0.74 -4.14 33.11
N GLU A 87 0.06 -4.70 34.02
CA GLU A 87 1.44 -4.29 34.30
C GLU A 87 2.39 -4.56 33.10
N GLU A 88 2.17 -5.64 32.34
CA GLU A 88 2.90 -5.92 31.09
C GLU A 88 2.59 -4.90 29.97
N ILE A 89 1.44 -4.23 30.04
CA ILE A 89 1.00 -3.23 29.04
C ILE A 89 1.39 -1.81 29.46
N GLU A 90 1.37 -1.50 30.76
CA GLU A 90 1.73 -0.18 31.28
C GLU A 90 3.22 0.16 31.12
N GLY A 91 4.11 -0.84 31.02
CA GLY A 91 5.50 -0.66 30.58
C GLY A 91 5.65 -0.42 29.06
N GLY A 92 4.56 -0.49 28.29
CA GLY A 92 4.51 -0.61 26.83
C GLY A 92 4.46 0.69 26.03
N GLY A 93 4.86 1.84 26.59
CA GLY A 93 4.87 3.13 25.86
C GLY A 93 5.58 3.08 24.49
N GLY A 94 6.60 2.21 24.36
CA GLY A 94 7.28 1.93 23.09
C GLY A 94 6.39 1.25 22.03
N ALA A 95 5.44 0.40 22.43
CA ALA A 95 4.53 -0.24 21.48
C ALA A 95 3.55 0.77 20.85
N MET A 96 3.10 1.76 21.62
CA MET A 96 2.28 2.86 21.11
C MET A 96 3.07 3.76 20.16
N ALA A 97 4.35 4.03 20.46
CA ALA A 97 5.23 4.77 19.56
C ALA A 97 5.47 4.03 18.24
N LEU A 98 5.52 2.69 18.25
CA LEU A 98 5.64 1.87 17.05
C LEU A 98 4.36 1.80 16.22
N ALA A 99 3.19 2.07 16.81
CA ALA A 99 1.90 2.04 16.11
C ALA A 99 1.76 3.11 15.02
N ILE A 100 2.58 4.16 15.06
CA ILE A 100 2.60 5.19 14.01
C ILE A 100 3.08 4.64 12.66
N ILE A 101 3.95 3.62 12.67
CA ILE A 101 4.53 3.02 11.46
C ILE A 101 3.45 2.35 10.60
N PRO A 102 2.66 1.38 11.12
CA PRO A 102 1.58 0.80 10.32
C PRO A 102 0.51 1.83 9.95
N ALA A 103 0.26 2.85 10.78
CA ALA A 103 -0.65 3.93 10.44
C ALA A 103 -0.18 4.74 9.23
N ALA A 104 1.11 5.13 9.21
CA ALA A 104 1.73 5.85 8.11
C ALA A 104 1.75 5.02 6.83
N LEU A 105 2.07 3.73 6.93
CA LEU A 105 2.05 2.82 5.79
C LEU A 105 0.63 2.70 5.19
N ASN A 106 -0.37 2.43 6.02
CA ASN A 106 -1.76 2.32 5.57
C ASN A 106 -2.27 3.62 4.95
N ALA A 107 -1.99 4.78 5.56
CA ALA A 107 -2.38 6.08 5.02
C ALA A 107 -1.75 6.34 3.65
N THR A 108 -0.46 6.04 3.52
CA THR A 108 0.29 6.24 2.27
C THR A 108 -0.23 5.32 1.17
N VAL A 109 -0.48 4.04 1.47
CA VAL A 109 -1.04 3.09 0.51
C VAL A 109 -2.44 3.52 0.07
N ILE A 110 -3.30 3.94 0.99
CA ILE A 110 -4.63 4.44 0.64
C ILE A 110 -4.53 5.70 -0.24
N ALA A 111 -3.58 6.60 0.02
CA ALA A 111 -3.37 7.79 -0.82
C ALA A 111 -2.88 7.44 -2.24
N ILE A 112 -1.94 6.50 -2.36
CA ILE A 112 -1.49 6.00 -3.67
C ILE A 112 -2.66 5.38 -4.44
N LEU A 113 -3.46 4.53 -3.77
CA LEU A 113 -4.63 3.90 -4.38
C LEU A 113 -5.70 4.93 -4.76
N ALA A 114 -5.98 5.91 -3.91
CA ALA A 114 -6.94 6.97 -4.18
C ALA A 114 -6.52 7.79 -5.40
N SER A 115 -5.25 8.18 -5.47
CA SER A 115 -4.69 8.91 -6.62
C SER A 115 -4.75 8.08 -7.90
N GLY A 116 -4.34 6.81 -7.87
CA GLY A 116 -4.34 5.93 -9.04
C GLY A 116 -5.75 5.57 -9.53
N LEU A 117 -6.75 5.56 -8.65
CA LEU A 117 -8.15 5.26 -8.97
C LEU A 117 -9.00 6.52 -9.23
N GLY A 118 -8.42 7.72 -9.12
CA GLY A 118 -9.14 8.98 -9.31
C GLY A 118 -10.19 9.26 -8.23
N VAL A 119 -9.98 8.78 -7.01
CA VAL A 119 -10.90 8.97 -5.88
C VAL A 119 -10.69 10.35 -5.25
N ALA A 120 -11.62 11.27 -5.51
CA ALA A 120 -11.56 12.66 -5.04
C ALA A 120 -12.80 13.09 -4.22
N THR A 121 -13.45 12.13 -3.53
CA THR A 121 -14.54 12.45 -2.59
C THR A 121 -14.36 11.70 -1.27
N ALA A 122 -14.86 12.29 -0.18
CA ALA A 122 -14.86 11.65 1.14
C ALA A 122 -15.57 10.28 1.12
N GLY A 123 -16.72 10.18 0.43
CA GLY A 123 -17.47 8.93 0.32
C GLY A 123 -16.73 7.87 -0.49
N GLY A 124 -16.13 8.24 -1.62
CA GLY A 124 -15.33 7.32 -2.42
C GLY A 124 -14.08 6.85 -1.67
N GLY A 125 -13.42 7.76 -0.95
CA GLY A 125 -12.28 7.44 -0.10
C GLY A 125 -12.64 6.50 1.05
N ALA A 126 -13.78 6.74 1.72
CA ALA A 126 -14.29 5.86 2.76
C ALA A 126 -14.55 4.44 2.24
N LEU A 127 -15.17 4.33 1.06
CA LEU A 127 -15.40 3.05 0.39
C LEU A 127 -14.08 2.36 0.04
N LEU A 128 -13.10 3.10 -0.50
CA LEU A 128 -11.77 2.56 -0.79
C LEU A 128 -11.10 2.00 0.48
N GLY A 129 -11.10 2.77 1.58
CA GLY A 129 -10.58 2.31 2.87
C GLY A 129 -11.30 1.07 3.38
N LEU A 130 -12.63 1.01 3.24
CA LEU A 130 -13.43 -0.16 3.61
C LEU A 130 -13.05 -1.40 2.79
N LEU A 131 -12.84 -1.24 1.48
CA LEU A 131 -12.42 -2.33 0.59
C LEU A 131 -11.01 -2.81 0.90
N VAL A 132 -10.08 -1.90 1.22
CA VAL A 132 -8.73 -2.25 1.66
C VAL A 132 -8.78 -3.05 2.96
N TRP A 133 -9.59 -2.62 3.93
CA TRP A 133 -9.80 -3.38 5.16
C TRP A 133 -10.36 -4.79 4.87
N LEU A 134 -11.43 -4.87 4.08
CA LEU A 134 -12.12 -6.13 3.80
C LEU A 134 -11.24 -7.11 3.02
N GLY A 135 -10.46 -6.62 2.05
CA GLY A 135 -9.62 -7.44 1.18
C GLY A 135 -8.29 -7.85 1.78
N PHE A 136 -7.71 -7.04 2.68
CA PHE A 136 -6.35 -7.25 3.16
C PHE A 136 -6.28 -7.41 4.68
N VAL A 137 -6.87 -6.49 5.44
CA VAL A 137 -6.67 -6.43 6.89
C VAL A 137 -7.50 -7.48 7.63
N MET A 138 -8.78 -7.60 7.28
CA MET A 138 -9.68 -8.58 7.87
C MET A 138 -9.21 -10.02 7.68
N PRO A 139 -8.91 -10.50 6.46
CA PRO A 139 -8.50 -11.88 6.26
C PRO A 139 -7.14 -12.17 6.88
N THR A 140 -6.19 -11.23 6.86
CA THR A 140 -4.87 -11.44 7.49
C THR A 140 -5.01 -11.59 9.00
N ASN A 141 -5.81 -10.77 9.65
CA ASN A 141 -6.06 -10.92 11.09
C ASN A 141 -6.83 -12.21 11.42
N TRP A 142 -7.62 -12.75 10.48
CA TRP A 142 -8.32 -14.02 10.64
C TRP A 142 -7.39 -15.24 10.51
N ILE A 143 -6.38 -15.17 9.64
CA ILE A 143 -5.33 -16.19 9.52
C ILE A 143 -4.63 -16.39 10.87
N GLU A 144 -4.38 -15.31 11.63
CA GLU A 144 -3.78 -15.40 12.98
C GLU A 144 -4.65 -16.19 13.97
N VAL A 145 -5.97 -16.16 13.82
CA VAL A 145 -6.88 -16.97 14.65
C VAL A 145 -6.80 -18.44 14.27
N ILE A 146 -6.83 -18.71 12.96
CA ILE A 146 -6.89 -20.07 12.42
C ILE A 146 -5.56 -20.82 12.66
N PHE A 147 -4.43 -20.17 12.41
CA PHE A 147 -3.13 -20.83 12.40
C PHE A 147 -2.28 -20.47 13.64
N ASP A 148 -2.28 -19.21 14.07
CA ASP A 148 -1.47 -18.78 15.23
C ASP A 148 -2.21 -18.93 16.56
N ARG A 149 -3.42 -19.51 16.53
CA ARG A 149 -4.30 -19.74 17.69
C ARG A 149 -4.52 -18.49 18.54
N LYS A 150 -4.49 -17.30 17.93
CA LYS A 150 -4.87 -16.07 18.65
C LYS A 150 -6.33 -16.16 19.07
N SER A 151 -6.65 -15.52 20.19
CA SER A 151 -8.01 -15.44 20.70
C SER A 151 -8.94 -14.80 19.66
N TYR A 152 -10.04 -15.50 19.36
CA TYR A 152 -11.12 -15.00 18.48
C TYR A 152 -11.65 -13.63 18.94
N ARG A 153 -11.70 -13.41 20.27
CA ARG A 153 -12.12 -12.13 20.87
C ARG A 153 -11.13 -11.01 20.55
N THR A 154 -9.83 -11.28 20.59
CA THR A 154 -8.79 -10.30 20.20
C THR A 154 -8.92 -9.93 18.73
N ALA A 155 -9.15 -10.92 17.86
CA ALA A 155 -9.28 -10.68 16.42
C ALA A 155 -10.52 -9.84 16.06
N ILE A 156 -11.66 -10.10 16.70
CA ILE A 156 -12.86 -9.27 16.52
C ILE A 156 -12.62 -7.84 16.98
N ILE A 157 -11.99 -7.65 18.15
CA ILE A 157 -11.75 -6.30 18.68
C ILE A 157 -10.80 -5.51 17.78
N ASN A 158 -9.75 -6.16 17.27
CA ASN A 158 -8.82 -5.53 16.32
C ASN A 158 -9.50 -5.20 14.99
N ASN A 159 -10.26 -6.13 14.43
CA ASN A 159 -11.02 -5.87 13.20
C ASN A 159 -12.08 -4.77 13.37
N GLY A 160 -12.71 -4.70 14.54
CA GLY A 160 -13.64 -3.62 14.90
C GLY A 160 -12.97 -2.25 14.95
N ASN A 161 -11.68 -2.17 15.30
CA ASN A 161 -10.93 -0.94 15.16
C ASN A 161 -10.71 -0.60 13.67
N PHE A 162 -10.20 -1.56 12.89
CA PHE A 162 -9.81 -1.31 11.50
C PHE A 162 -10.96 -1.00 10.56
N ILE A 163 -12.15 -1.60 10.78
CA ILE A 163 -13.35 -1.27 10.00
C ILE A 163 -13.78 0.19 10.20
N ILE A 164 -13.36 0.85 11.28
CA ILE A 164 -13.61 2.28 11.52
C ILE A 164 -12.44 3.12 10.99
N THR A 165 -11.21 2.74 11.33
CA THR A 165 -10.04 3.56 11.01
C THR A 165 -9.71 3.57 9.52
N MET A 166 -9.84 2.45 8.81
CA MET A 166 -9.51 2.38 7.39
C MET A 166 -10.45 3.24 6.54
N PRO A 167 -11.80 3.17 6.69
CA PRO A 167 -12.69 4.11 6.02
C PRO A 167 -12.48 5.55 6.46
N LEU A 168 -12.18 5.82 7.73
CA LEU A 168 -11.91 7.19 8.20
C LEU A 168 -10.68 7.79 7.51
N MET A 169 -9.57 7.04 7.47
CA MET A 169 -8.36 7.45 6.77
C MET A 169 -8.63 7.68 5.28
N GLY A 170 -9.36 6.75 4.66
CA GLY A 170 -9.80 6.88 3.27
C GLY A 170 -10.69 8.10 3.04
N ALA A 171 -11.62 8.41 3.93
CA ALA A 171 -12.49 9.58 3.81
C ALA A 171 -11.70 10.89 3.89
N ILE A 172 -10.73 10.96 4.81
CA ILE A 172 -9.82 12.11 4.94
C ILE A 172 -9.02 12.26 3.64
N ILE A 173 -8.42 11.18 3.14
CA ILE A 173 -7.65 11.21 1.90
C ILE A 173 -8.56 11.58 0.70
N GLY A 174 -9.73 10.97 0.57
CA GLY A 174 -10.63 11.27 -0.56
C GLY A 174 -11.23 12.67 -0.52
N MET A 175 -11.34 13.31 0.64
CA MET A 175 -11.94 14.65 0.75
C MET A 175 -11.04 15.77 0.21
N TRP A 176 -9.72 15.66 0.43
CA TRP A 176 -8.77 16.75 0.15
C TRP A 176 -7.35 16.25 -0.17
N GLY A 177 -7.20 14.97 -0.48
CA GLY A 177 -5.94 14.26 -0.73
C GLY A 177 -5.41 14.36 -2.16
#